data_AF-A0A977KB22-F1
#
_entry.id   AF-A0A977KB22-F1
#
_cell.length_a   1.000
_cell.length_b   1.000
_cell.length_c   1.000
_cell.angle_alpha   90.00
_cell.angle_beta   90.00
_cell.angle_gamma   90.00
#
_symmetry.space_group_name_H-M   'P 1'
#
loop_
_entity.id
_entity.type
_entity.pdbx_description
1 polymer ?
#
loop_
_entity_poly.entity_id
_entity_poly.type
_entity_poly.pdbx_seq_one_letter_code
_entity_poly.pdbx_strand_id
1 'polypeptide(L)'
;MSSERPCDPKAWLEALEEKNWRCEPKSEEEAYEVQRKVTEVAKEVWGDVLGWKAALTGKSTQELFGGGPIYGPLFEKGFLGTESKVGLKKLTDPLLEPEIMWCEGSWFLAFEIPDNRYGKPWKELNYLELIADLAGSYKVVVGRDEISELKGKAVLKTPNETIQVDIDVEKVERSLKFLKDKGLEGCLLLGTIIPPQKPEEGTYTLECCGARVSVTLFR
;
A
#
# COMPACT_ATOMS: atom_id res chain seq x y z
N MET A 1 33.00 -5.54 16.28
CA MET A 1 31.77 -4.77 16.58
C MET A 1 31.28 -4.24 15.25
N SER A 2 30.28 -4.89 14.65
CA SER A 2 29.67 -4.39 13.41
C SER A 2 29.05 -3.04 13.74
N SER A 3 29.53 -1.98 13.09
CA SER A 3 28.88 -0.67 13.11
C SER A 3 27.55 -0.82 12.38
N GLU A 4 26.51 -1.28 13.06
CA GLU A 4 25.15 -1.27 12.53
C GLU A 4 24.86 0.17 12.12
N ARG A 5 24.79 0.41 10.81
CA ARG A 5 24.37 1.70 10.28
C ARG A 5 22.84 1.66 10.31
N PRO A 6 22.18 2.36 11.25
CA PRO A 6 20.73 2.47 11.20
C PRO A 6 20.35 2.99 9.81
N CYS A 7 19.30 2.42 9.23
CA CYS A 7 18.82 2.75 7.88
C CYS A 7 19.72 2.33 6.69
N ASP A 8 20.59 1.32 6.84
CA ASP A 8 21.28 0.72 5.69
C ASP A 8 20.26 0.04 4.73
N PRO A 9 20.19 0.44 3.44
CA PRO A 9 19.32 -0.21 2.46
C PRO A 9 19.61 -1.71 2.28
N LYS A 10 20.84 -2.17 2.49
CA LYS A 10 21.15 -3.61 2.40
C LYS A 10 20.52 -4.39 3.56
N ALA A 11 20.52 -3.81 4.77
CA ALA A 11 19.82 -4.41 5.91
C ALA A 11 18.30 -4.43 5.69
N TRP A 12 17.76 -3.51 4.89
CA TRP A 12 16.34 -3.56 4.49
C TRP A 12 16.03 -4.79 3.61
N LEU A 13 16.93 -5.19 2.70
CA LEU A 13 16.77 -6.39 1.88
C LEU A 13 16.73 -7.66 2.74
N GLU A 14 17.63 -7.76 3.73
CA GLU A 14 17.65 -8.87 4.69
C GLU A 14 16.34 -8.94 5.48
N ALA A 15 15.82 -7.76 5.88
CA ALA A 15 14.58 -7.63 6.61
C ALA A 15 13.31 -8.00 5.82
N LEU A 16 13.39 -8.24 4.51
CA LEU A 16 12.28 -8.81 3.74
C LEU A 16 11.85 -10.17 4.30
N GLU A 17 12.83 -10.98 4.72
CA GLU A 17 12.61 -12.29 5.34
C GLU A 17 12.71 -12.22 6.86
N GLU A 18 13.68 -11.49 7.41
CA GLU A 18 13.96 -11.51 8.85
C GLU A 18 13.05 -10.62 9.70
N LYS A 19 12.36 -9.65 9.06
CA LYS A 19 11.44 -8.72 9.74
C LYS A 19 12.06 -8.02 10.94
N ASN A 20 13.30 -7.56 10.81
CA ASN A 20 14.09 -7.02 11.91
C ASN A 20 14.76 -5.67 11.57
N TRP A 21 14.28 -4.93 10.56
CA TRP A 21 14.87 -3.64 10.21
C TRP A 21 14.77 -2.67 11.41
N ARG A 22 15.84 -1.90 11.66
CA ARG A 22 15.98 -0.98 12.81
C ARG A 22 16.30 0.45 12.37
N CYS A 23 15.77 0.86 11.22
CA CYS A 23 15.95 2.23 10.75
C CYS A 23 15.17 3.21 11.63
N GLU A 24 15.82 4.27 12.12
CA GLU A 24 15.17 5.30 12.94
C GLU A 24 15.48 6.70 12.40
N PRO A 25 14.85 7.12 11.28
CA PRO A 25 15.04 8.46 10.75
C PRO A 25 14.65 9.52 11.79
N LYS A 26 15.32 10.67 11.78
CA LYS A 26 15.09 11.77 12.74
C LYS A 26 14.25 12.91 12.15
N SER A 27 13.98 12.90 10.85
CA SER A 27 13.10 13.85 10.18
C SER A 27 12.37 13.22 9.00
N GLU A 28 11.32 13.88 8.50
CA GLU A 28 10.61 13.48 7.29
C GLU A 28 11.53 13.52 6.06
N GLU A 29 12.39 14.53 5.95
CA GLU A 29 13.40 14.62 4.89
C GLU A 29 14.36 13.43 4.91
N GLU A 30 14.85 13.05 6.08
CA GLU A 30 15.71 11.88 6.24
C GLU A 30 14.96 10.58 5.89
N ALA A 31 13.71 10.45 6.32
CA ALA A 31 12.90 9.27 6.02
C ALA A 31 12.67 9.11 4.51
N TYR A 32 12.37 10.19 3.78
CA TYR A 32 12.25 10.14 2.32
C TYR A 32 13.59 9.90 1.62
N GLU A 33 14.70 10.39 2.16
CA GLU A 33 16.03 10.06 1.66
C GLU A 33 16.37 8.57 1.84
N VAL A 34 16.00 7.99 2.99
CA VAL A 34 16.09 6.55 3.21
C VAL A 34 15.18 5.81 2.23
N GLN A 35 13.93 6.24 2.06
CA GLN A 35 12.99 5.65 1.10
C GLN A 35 13.59 5.61 -0.30
N ARG A 36 14.22 6.71 -0.77
CA ARG A 36 14.89 6.75 -2.08
C ARG A 36 16.00 5.69 -2.18
N LYS A 37 16.87 5.61 -1.19
CA LYS A 37 17.97 4.62 -1.17
C LYS A 37 17.47 3.18 -1.10
N VAL A 38 16.43 2.94 -0.30
CA VAL A 38 15.75 1.64 -0.20
C VAL A 38 15.07 1.28 -1.53
N THR A 39 14.47 2.25 -2.21
CA THR A 39 13.85 2.03 -3.53
C THR A 39 14.86 1.51 -4.54
N GLU A 40 16.08 2.05 -4.57
CA GLU A 40 17.11 1.59 -5.51
C GLU A 40 17.52 0.13 -5.28
N VAL A 41 17.68 -0.31 -4.03
CA VAL A 41 18.00 -1.73 -3.75
C VAL A 41 16.78 -2.63 -3.90
N ALA A 42 15.57 -2.12 -3.63
CA ALA A 42 14.33 -2.86 -3.81
C ALA A 42 14.09 -3.23 -5.28
N LYS A 43 14.56 -2.41 -6.23
CA LYS A 43 14.48 -2.73 -7.67
C LYS A 43 15.21 -4.03 -8.04
N GLU A 44 16.29 -4.38 -7.33
CA GLU A 44 17.04 -5.62 -7.56
C GLU A 44 16.16 -6.87 -7.33
N VAL A 45 15.21 -6.80 -6.40
CA VAL A 45 14.35 -7.93 -6.02
C VAL A 45 12.94 -7.82 -6.59
N TRP A 46 12.39 -6.61 -6.69
CA TRP A 46 10.99 -6.36 -7.02
C TRP A 46 10.76 -5.75 -8.42
N GLY A 47 11.83 -5.45 -9.17
CA GLY A 47 11.74 -4.86 -10.50
C GLY A 47 11.56 -3.33 -10.46
N ASP A 48 11.30 -2.73 -11.60
CA ASP A 48 11.19 -1.27 -11.71
C ASP A 48 9.95 -0.72 -10.98
N VAL A 49 10.00 0.57 -10.64
CA VAL A 49 8.85 1.29 -10.10
C VAL A 49 7.88 1.59 -11.24
N LEU A 50 6.67 1.05 -11.15
CA LEU A 50 5.60 1.28 -12.14
C LEU A 50 4.57 2.31 -11.66
N GLY A 51 4.67 2.73 -10.41
CA GLY A 51 3.66 3.57 -9.80
C GLY A 51 3.97 3.98 -8.37
N TRP A 52 3.01 4.65 -7.75
CA TRP A 52 3.12 5.18 -6.40
C TRP A 52 1.79 5.04 -5.68
N LYS A 53 1.84 4.90 -4.35
CA LYS A 53 0.65 4.92 -3.52
C LYS A 53 0.63 6.11 -2.59
N ALA A 54 -0.56 6.58 -2.25
CA ALA A 54 -0.81 7.49 -1.15
C ALA A 54 -1.23 6.69 0.10
N ALA A 55 -0.61 6.96 1.24
CA ALA A 55 -0.98 6.39 2.52
C ALA A 55 -1.24 7.50 3.55
N LEU A 56 -1.89 7.15 4.66
CA LEU A 56 -2.28 8.10 5.73
C LEU A 56 -3.12 9.28 5.21
N THR A 57 -4.02 9.01 4.26
CA THR A 57 -4.86 10.02 3.61
C THR A 57 -6.07 10.44 4.45
N GLY A 58 -6.38 9.70 5.51
CA GLY A 58 -7.47 10.00 6.44
C GLY A 58 -7.01 10.81 7.68
N LYS A 59 -7.91 11.63 8.23
CA LYS A 59 -7.63 12.41 9.46
C LYS A 59 -7.28 11.52 10.66
N SER A 60 -8.02 10.43 10.86
CA SER A 60 -7.78 9.50 11.97
C SER A 60 -6.40 8.85 11.90
N THR A 61 -5.92 8.51 10.70
CA THR A 61 -4.57 7.96 10.50
C THR A 61 -3.49 9.03 10.70
N GLN A 62 -3.75 10.28 10.29
CA GLN A 62 -2.85 11.40 10.50
C GLN A 62 -2.70 11.73 12.00
N GLU A 63 -3.79 11.69 12.75
CA GLU A 63 -3.80 11.85 14.21
C GLU A 63 -3.06 10.70 14.90
N LEU A 64 -3.25 9.46 14.46
CA LEU A 64 -2.59 8.28 15.04
C LEU A 64 -1.07 8.31 14.86
N PHE A 65 -0.59 8.65 13.67
CA PHE A 65 0.83 8.61 13.35
C PHE A 65 1.54 9.96 13.57
N GLY A 66 0.79 11.06 13.74
CA GLY A 66 1.32 12.39 14.04
C GLY A 66 1.95 13.11 12.84
N GLY A 67 1.40 12.91 11.63
CA GLY A 67 1.93 13.46 10.38
C GLY A 67 0.88 13.62 9.27
N GLY A 68 1.32 14.00 8.07
CA GLY A 68 0.44 14.19 6.90
C GLY A 68 0.26 12.93 6.05
N PRO A 69 -0.38 13.05 4.87
CA PRO A 69 -0.33 11.99 3.86
C PRO A 69 1.12 11.70 3.44
N ILE A 70 1.44 10.43 3.24
CA ILE A 70 2.74 9.95 2.78
C ILE A 70 2.60 9.25 1.43
N TYR A 71 3.72 8.99 0.76
CA TYR A 71 3.73 8.22 -0.48
C TYR A 71 4.88 7.21 -0.53
N GLY A 72 4.67 6.11 -1.25
CA GLY A 72 5.68 5.08 -1.46
C GLY A 72 5.59 4.42 -2.84
N PRO A 73 6.70 3.83 -3.33
CA PRO A 73 6.79 3.24 -4.66
C PRO A 73 6.05 1.90 -4.76
N LEU A 74 5.43 1.67 -5.92
CA LEU A 74 4.85 0.40 -6.33
C LEU A 74 5.73 -0.23 -7.41
N PHE A 75 6.21 -1.45 -7.16
CA PHE A 75 7.17 -2.13 -8.03
C PHE A 75 6.48 -3.15 -8.94
N GLU A 76 7.08 -3.44 -10.08
CA GLU A 76 6.59 -4.39 -11.10
C GLU A 76 6.10 -5.72 -10.49
N LYS A 77 6.93 -6.41 -9.70
CA LYS A 77 6.54 -7.68 -9.07
C LYS A 77 5.52 -7.51 -7.94
N GLY A 78 5.23 -6.28 -7.54
CA GLY A 78 4.18 -5.90 -6.60
C GLY A 78 2.78 -5.91 -7.24
N PHE A 79 2.70 -5.66 -8.54
CA PHE A 79 1.44 -5.68 -9.28
C PHE A 79 1.01 -7.12 -9.60
N LEU A 80 -0.20 -7.45 -9.17
CA LEU A 80 -0.86 -8.72 -9.39
C LEU A 80 -2.19 -8.47 -10.11
N GLY A 81 -2.60 -9.39 -10.97
CA GLY A 81 -3.92 -9.33 -11.60
C GLY A 81 -5.01 -9.87 -10.69
N THR A 82 -6.26 -9.49 -10.94
CA THR A 82 -7.45 -10.12 -10.32
C THR A 82 -7.36 -11.65 -10.33
N GLU A 83 -7.95 -12.29 -9.31
CA GLU A 83 -7.92 -13.74 -9.05
C GLU A 83 -6.55 -14.28 -8.61
N SER A 84 -5.57 -13.41 -8.37
CA SER A 84 -4.28 -13.82 -7.81
C SER A 84 -4.42 -14.41 -6.41
N LYS A 85 -3.46 -15.26 -6.04
CA LYS A 85 -3.34 -15.85 -4.71
C LYS A 85 -2.18 -15.21 -3.95
N VAL A 86 -2.42 -14.80 -2.70
CA VAL A 86 -1.38 -14.17 -1.85
C VAL A 86 -1.29 -14.89 -0.50
N GLY A 87 -0.08 -15.27 -0.12
CA GLY A 87 0.19 -15.94 1.16
C GLY A 87 0.35 -14.95 2.31
N LEU A 88 -0.30 -15.20 3.44
CA LEU A 88 -0.30 -14.34 4.62
C LEU A 88 0.82 -14.67 5.62
N LYS A 89 1.36 -15.90 5.59
CA LYS A 89 2.28 -16.43 6.61
C LYS A 89 3.57 -15.63 6.83
N LYS A 90 4.04 -14.96 5.77
CA LYS A 90 5.28 -14.16 5.81
C LYS A 90 5.05 -12.68 6.11
N LEU A 91 3.80 -12.23 6.17
CA LEU A 91 3.47 -10.84 6.47
C LEU A 91 3.54 -10.60 7.97
N THR A 92 4.01 -9.42 8.36
CA THR A 92 4.21 -9.08 9.78
C THR A 92 2.90 -8.88 10.53
N ASP A 93 2.00 -8.07 9.97
CA ASP A 93 0.69 -7.79 10.54
C ASP A 93 -0.34 -7.63 9.39
N PRO A 94 -0.77 -8.73 8.74
CA PRO A 94 -1.55 -8.67 7.51
C PRO A 94 -2.68 -7.64 7.53
N LEU A 95 -2.81 -6.88 6.44
CA LEU A 95 -3.92 -5.99 6.15
C LEU A 95 -4.34 -6.18 4.69
N LEU A 96 -5.63 -5.94 4.42
CA LEU A 96 -6.17 -5.85 3.07
C LEU A 96 -6.93 -4.53 2.95
N GLU A 97 -6.53 -3.69 2.00
CA GLU A 97 -7.08 -2.35 1.81
C GLU A 97 -7.78 -2.29 0.46
N PRO A 98 -9.12 -2.20 0.42
CA PRO A 98 -9.88 -1.93 -0.80
C PRO A 98 -9.62 -0.50 -1.27
N GLU A 99 -9.13 -0.34 -2.49
CA GLU A 99 -8.54 0.92 -3.01
C GLU A 99 -9.03 1.24 -4.43
N ILE A 100 -8.73 2.45 -4.87
CA ILE A 100 -8.85 2.88 -6.27
C ILE A 100 -7.45 3.16 -6.83
N MET A 101 -7.18 2.64 -8.02
CA MET A 101 -5.99 2.96 -8.77
C MET A 101 -6.33 3.80 -10.00
N TRP A 102 -5.47 4.77 -10.30
CA TRP A 102 -5.50 5.58 -11.51
C TRP A 102 -4.26 5.30 -12.35
N CYS A 103 -4.42 4.85 -13.59
CA CYS A 103 -3.32 4.60 -14.52
C CYS A 103 -3.67 5.18 -15.88
N GLU A 104 -2.81 6.06 -16.41
CA GLU A 104 -2.92 6.58 -17.79
C GLU A 104 -4.30 7.19 -18.15
N GLY A 105 -5.00 7.77 -17.18
CA GLY A 105 -6.32 8.37 -17.37
C GLY A 105 -7.50 7.45 -17.03
N SER A 106 -7.25 6.16 -16.81
CA SER A 106 -8.26 5.16 -16.47
C SER A 106 -8.27 4.82 -14.98
N TRP A 107 -9.43 4.43 -14.47
CA TRP A 107 -9.67 4.10 -13.07
C TRP A 107 -9.90 2.60 -12.91
N PHE A 108 -9.30 2.00 -11.88
CA PHE A 108 -9.40 0.57 -11.61
C PHE A 108 -9.68 0.33 -10.14
N LEU A 109 -10.43 -0.73 -9.85
CA LEU A 109 -10.52 -1.25 -8.49
C LEU A 109 -9.22 -2.00 -8.15
N ALA A 110 -8.75 -1.84 -6.92
CA ALA A 110 -7.58 -2.54 -6.45
C ALA A 110 -7.74 -3.01 -5.00
N PHE A 111 -6.91 -3.98 -4.62
CA PHE A 111 -6.59 -4.27 -3.23
C PHE A 111 -5.12 -3.97 -2.99
N GLU A 112 -4.80 -3.17 -1.97
CA GLU A 112 -3.46 -3.15 -1.38
C GLU A 112 -3.34 -4.25 -0.32
N ILE A 113 -2.19 -4.91 -0.28
CA ILE A 113 -1.78 -5.79 0.81
C ILE A 113 -0.43 -5.24 1.28
N PRO A 114 -0.43 -4.29 2.24
CA PRO A 114 0.80 -3.70 2.74
C PRO A 114 1.54 -4.67 3.66
N ASP A 115 2.84 -4.45 3.81
CA ASP A 115 3.68 -5.16 4.77
C ASP A 115 4.81 -4.26 5.27
N ASN A 116 5.36 -4.56 6.44
CA ASN A 116 6.48 -3.81 7.00
C ASN A 116 7.70 -4.69 7.24
N ARG A 117 8.89 -4.09 7.18
CA ARG A 117 10.19 -4.75 7.35
C ARG A 117 10.72 -4.62 8.78
N TYR A 118 10.04 -3.86 9.63
CA TYR A 118 10.37 -3.70 11.05
C TYR A 118 9.98 -4.91 11.91
N GLY A 119 9.02 -5.71 11.46
CA GLY A 119 8.47 -6.83 12.23
C GLY A 119 7.55 -6.41 13.38
N LYS A 120 7.00 -5.20 13.29
CA LYS A 120 6.12 -4.62 14.32
C LYS A 120 4.65 -4.64 13.87
N PRO A 121 3.69 -4.76 14.80
CA PRO A 121 2.29 -4.39 14.54
C PRO A 121 2.19 -2.95 14.02
N TRP A 122 1.24 -2.66 13.13
CA TRP A 122 1.14 -1.32 12.50
C TRP A 122 1.04 -0.17 13.50
N LYS A 123 0.34 -0.38 14.62
CA LYS A 123 0.15 0.60 15.69
C LYS A 123 1.43 0.96 16.46
N GLU A 124 2.49 0.18 16.30
CA GLU A 124 3.79 0.38 16.96
C GLU A 124 4.82 1.03 16.04
N LEU A 125 4.48 1.20 14.76
CA LEU A 125 5.28 1.99 13.82
C LEU A 125 4.99 3.47 14.04
N ASN A 126 6.03 4.29 13.88
CA ASN A 126 5.86 5.73 13.80
C ASN A 126 5.82 6.21 12.34
N TYR A 127 5.42 7.48 12.17
CA TYR A 127 5.31 8.14 10.87
C TYR A 127 6.58 8.07 10.01
N LEU A 128 7.76 8.24 10.61
CA LEU A 128 9.04 8.24 9.89
C LEU A 128 9.47 6.83 9.48
N GLU A 129 9.20 5.84 10.32
CA GLU A 129 9.42 4.43 10.00
C GLU A 129 8.58 4.01 8.78
N LEU A 130 7.31 4.42 8.73
CA LEU A 130 6.44 4.14 7.58
C LEU A 130 7.01 4.73 6.28
N ILE A 131 7.43 6.00 6.29
CA ILE A 131 8.02 6.64 5.10
C ILE A 131 9.28 5.91 4.66
N ALA A 132 10.21 5.69 5.59
CA ALA A 132 11.48 5.02 5.29
C ALA A 132 11.26 3.62 4.71
N ASP A 133 10.22 2.94 5.17
CA ASP A 133 9.84 1.61 4.73
C ASP A 133 8.88 1.62 3.53
N LEU A 134 9.14 2.47 2.54
CA LEU A 134 8.40 2.51 1.28
C LEU A 134 6.89 2.73 1.48
N ALA A 135 6.49 3.46 2.53
CA ALA A 135 5.11 3.61 2.99
C ALA A 135 4.39 2.28 3.29
N GLY A 136 5.10 1.18 3.54
CA GLY A 136 4.53 -0.16 3.72
C GLY A 136 4.15 -0.88 2.42
N SER A 137 4.62 -0.40 1.27
CA SER A 137 4.31 -1.01 -0.03
C SER A 137 4.76 -2.47 -0.09
N TYR A 138 3.92 -3.33 -0.67
CA TYR A 138 4.26 -4.74 -0.92
C TYR A 138 3.54 -5.33 -2.14
N LYS A 139 2.23 -5.64 -2.05
CA LYS A 139 1.45 -6.16 -3.18
C LYS A 139 0.21 -5.30 -3.44
N VAL A 140 -0.13 -5.20 -4.71
CA VAL A 140 -1.38 -4.60 -5.19
C VAL A 140 -2.03 -5.56 -6.16
N VAL A 141 -3.30 -5.91 -5.94
CA VAL A 141 -4.10 -6.72 -6.86
C VAL A 141 -5.04 -5.80 -7.61
N VAL A 142 -4.95 -5.78 -8.95
CA VAL A 142 -5.68 -4.83 -9.80
C VAL A 142 -6.76 -5.54 -10.59
N GLY A 143 -7.94 -4.93 -10.64
CA GLY A 143 -9.03 -5.33 -11.53
C GLY A 143 -8.64 -5.18 -12.99
N ARG A 144 -9.28 -5.96 -13.87
CA ARG A 144 -9.09 -5.82 -15.33
C ARG A 144 -10.00 -4.77 -15.94
N ASP A 145 -11.19 -4.62 -15.37
CA ASP A 145 -12.21 -3.74 -15.89
C ASP A 145 -11.99 -2.31 -15.40
N GLU A 146 -12.09 -1.37 -16.34
CA GLU A 146 -12.12 0.05 -16.00
C GLU A 146 -13.42 0.40 -15.27
N ILE A 147 -13.30 1.26 -14.27
CA ILE A 147 -14.43 1.88 -13.61
C ILE A 147 -15.05 2.88 -14.59
N SER A 148 -16.30 2.62 -14.99
CA SER A 148 -17.00 3.46 -15.96
C SER A 148 -17.31 4.86 -15.43
N GLU A 149 -17.56 4.97 -14.12
CA GLU A 149 -17.75 6.23 -13.43
C GLU A 149 -17.37 6.08 -11.96
N LEU A 150 -16.52 6.96 -11.45
CA LEU A 150 -16.07 6.94 -10.05
C LEU A 150 -17.16 7.50 -9.13
N LYS A 151 -18.31 6.83 -9.05
CA LYS A 151 -19.42 7.18 -8.16
C LYS A 151 -20.24 5.95 -7.79
N GLY A 152 -20.91 6.02 -6.64
CA GLY A 152 -21.82 4.98 -6.18
C GLY A 152 -21.26 4.17 -5.02
N LYS A 153 -21.74 2.94 -4.87
CA LYS A 153 -21.41 2.05 -3.75
C LYS A 153 -20.32 1.07 -4.11
N ALA A 154 -19.25 1.06 -3.32
CA ALA A 154 -18.28 -0.02 -3.31
C ALA A 154 -18.80 -1.14 -2.41
N VAL A 155 -18.75 -2.37 -2.92
CA VAL A 155 -19.21 -3.59 -2.25
C VAL A 155 -18.03 -4.52 -2.08
N LEU A 156 -17.59 -4.71 -0.84
CA LEU A 156 -16.60 -5.71 -0.48
C LEU A 156 -17.29 -6.96 0.05
N LYS A 157 -17.08 -8.09 -0.62
CA LYS A 157 -17.43 -9.43 -0.15
C LYS A 157 -16.19 -10.07 0.45
N THR A 158 -16.25 -10.39 1.74
CA THR A 158 -15.23 -11.16 2.46
C THR A 158 -15.72 -12.60 2.62
N PRO A 159 -14.90 -13.52 3.16
CA PRO A 159 -15.36 -14.86 3.49
C PRO A 159 -16.53 -14.91 4.49
N ASN A 160 -16.63 -13.90 5.36
CA ASN A 160 -17.54 -13.92 6.51
C ASN A 160 -18.67 -12.90 6.40
N GLU A 161 -18.52 -11.85 5.59
CA GLU A 161 -19.47 -10.75 5.54
C GLU A 161 -19.46 -10.00 4.20
N THR A 162 -20.41 -9.08 4.04
CA THR A 162 -20.44 -8.13 2.94
C THR A 162 -20.53 -6.72 3.50
N ILE A 163 -19.59 -5.88 3.11
CA ILE A 163 -19.47 -4.49 3.54
C ILE A 163 -19.79 -3.61 2.34
N GLN A 164 -20.58 -2.55 2.56
CA GLN A 164 -20.93 -1.60 1.52
C GLN A 164 -20.74 -0.17 2.02
N VAL A 165 -20.08 0.66 1.21
CA VAL A 165 -19.88 2.08 1.49
C VAL A 165 -20.08 2.90 0.23
N ASP A 166 -20.54 4.14 0.38
CA ASP A 166 -20.50 5.10 -0.71
C ASP A 166 -19.06 5.56 -0.94
N ILE A 167 -18.64 5.63 -2.20
CA ILE A 167 -17.29 6.10 -2.55
C ILE A 167 -17.19 7.60 -2.22
N ASP A 168 -16.22 7.96 -1.38
CA ASP A 168 -15.80 9.35 -1.17
C ASP A 168 -14.91 9.80 -2.33
N VAL A 169 -15.54 10.28 -3.39
CA VAL A 169 -14.87 10.74 -4.62
C VAL A 169 -13.90 11.86 -4.33
N GLU A 170 -14.27 12.80 -3.46
CA GLU A 170 -13.40 13.92 -3.10
C GLU A 170 -12.12 13.43 -2.42
N LYS A 171 -12.20 12.41 -1.57
CA LYS A 171 -11.01 11.79 -0.96
C LYS A 171 -10.10 11.16 -2.02
N VAL A 172 -10.67 10.44 -2.99
CA VAL A 172 -9.90 9.83 -4.08
C VAL A 172 -9.21 10.92 -4.91
N GLU A 173 -9.93 11.97 -5.29
CA GLU A 173 -9.39 13.10 -6.07
C GLU A 173 -8.31 13.88 -5.29
N ARG A 174 -8.50 14.10 -3.98
CA ARG A 174 -7.47 14.73 -3.13
C ARG A 174 -6.18 13.91 -3.10
N SER A 175 -6.29 12.58 -3.03
CA SER A 175 -5.13 11.69 -3.02
C SER A 175 -4.42 11.66 -4.38
N LEU A 176 -5.19 11.68 -5.48
CA LEU A 176 -4.64 11.82 -6.83
C LEU A 176 -3.89 13.15 -6.99
N LYS A 177 -4.50 14.25 -6.53
CA LYS A 177 -3.87 15.57 -6.55
C LYS A 177 -2.58 15.58 -5.72
N PHE A 178 -2.61 15.00 -4.52
CA PHE A 178 -1.44 14.90 -3.65
C PHE A 178 -0.26 14.21 -4.34
N LEU A 179 -0.47 13.05 -4.99
CA LEU A 179 0.60 12.35 -5.70
C LEU A 179 1.09 13.14 -6.92
N LYS A 180 0.19 13.76 -7.69
CA LYS A 180 0.55 14.60 -8.84
C LYS A 180 1.31 15.86 -8.46
N ASP A 181 0.95 16.52 -7.35
CA ASP A 181 1.67 17.69 -6.84
C ASP A 181 3.11 17.36 -6.39
N LYS A 182 3.37 16.08 -6.06
CA LYS A 182 4.71 15.56 -5.78
C LYS A 182 5.50 15.21 -7.04
N GLY A 183 4.91 15.35 -8.23
CA GLY A 183 5.52 15.00 -9.51
C GLY A 183 5.64 13.48 -9.72
N LEU A 184 4.80 12.68 -9.06
CA LEU A 184 4.82 11.23 -9.18
C LEU A 184 3.98 10.78 -10.38
N GLU A 185 4.57 9.91 -11.20
CA GLU A 185 4.00 9.43 -12.47
C GLU A 185 3.76 7.91 -12.45
N GLY A 186 3.14 7.38 -13.50
CA GLY A 186 2.76 5.97 -13.62
C GLY A 186 1.39 5.67 -13.01
N CYS A 187 1.24 4.46 -12.47
CA CYS A 187 0.03 4.01 -11.80
C CYS A 187 -0.05 4.56 -10.37
N LEU A 188 -1.15 5.21 -10.00
CA LEU A 188 -1.32 5.89 -8.72
C LEU A 188 -2.41 5.21 -7.89
N LEU A 189 -2.04 4.64 -6.74
CA LEU A 189 -2.96 4.00 -5.79
C LEU A 189 -3.38 5.02 -4.71
N LEU A 190 -4.68 5.26 -4.57
CA LEU A 190 -5.21 6.54 -4.07
C LEU A 190 -5.74 6.48 -2.64
N GLY A 191 -5.38 5.46 -1.90
CA GLY A 191 -5.84 5.26 -0.54
C GLY A 191 -7.20 4.57 -0.46
N THR A 192 -7.47 4.11 0.74
CA THR A 192 -8.51 3.14 1.00
C THR A 192 -9.92 3.72 0.86
N ILE A 193 -10.81 3.01 0.15
CA ILE A 193 -12.22 3.39 -0.03
C ILE A 193 -13.18 2.70 0.96
N ILE A 194 -12.82 1.53 1.47
CA ILE A 194 -13.53 0.81 2.55
C ILE A 194 -12.52 0.54 3.66
N PRO A 195 -12.79 0.81 4.95
CA PRO A 195 -11.79 0.66 6.02
C PRO A 195 -10.92 -0.61 5.91
N PRO A 196 -9.61 -0.54 6.19
CA PRO A 196 -8.72 -1.69 6.11
C PRO A 196 -9.26 -2.91 6.86
N GLN A 197 -9.14 -4.08 6.25
CA GLN A 197 -9.58 -5.34 6.82
C GLN A 197 -8.40 -6.10 7.41
N LYS A 198 -8.63 -6.81 8.52
CA LYS A 198 -7.73 -7.86 8.98
C LYS A 198 -8.09 -9.14 8.23
N PRO A 199 -7.27 -9.60 7.27
CA PRO A 199 -7.67 -10.68 6.40
C PRO A 199 -7.58 -12.04 7.10
N GLU A 200 -8.53 -12.90 6.77
CA GLU A 200 -8.51 -14.34 7.02
C GLU A 200 -8.26 -15.09 5.71
N GLU A 201 -8.09 -16.41 5.80
CA GLU A 201 -8.00 -17.24 4.61
C GLU A 201 -9.34 -17.25 3.86
N GLY A 202 -9.29 -17.08 2.54
CA GLY A 202 -10.46 -17.10 1.68
C GLY A 202 -10.39 -16.11 0.53
N THR A 203 -11.50 -15.97 -0.18
CA THR A 203 -11.58 -15.08 -1.34
C THR A 203 -12.29 -13.79 -1.00
N TYR A 204 -11.65 -12.68 -1.35
CA TYR A 204 -12.18 -11.34 -1.23
C TYR A 204 -12.54 -10.83 -2.62
N THR A 205 -13.65 -10.14 -2.74
CA THR A 205 -14.09 -9.51 -3.99
C THR A 205 -14.56 -8.09 -3.70
N LEU A 206 -14.04 -7.14 -4.47
CA LEU A 206 -14.50 -5.76 -4.47
C LEU A 206 -15.20 -5.48 -5.81
N GLU A 207 -16.42 -4.96 -5.72
CA GLU A 207 -17.25 -4.58 -6.87
C GLU A 207 -17.66 -3.11 -6.71
N CYS A 208 -17.54 -2.33 -7.78
CA CYS A 208 -18.19 -1.03 -7.92
C CYS A 208 -18.32 -0.69 -9.39
N CYS A 209 -19.36 0.08 -9.73
CA CYS A 209 -19.28 0.96 -10.89
C CYS A 209 -19.05 0.23 -12.24
N GLY A 210 -19.50 -1.04 -12.32
CA GLY A 210 -19.30 -1.93 -13.47
C GLY A 210 -17.97 -2.70 -13.48
N ALA A 211 -17.07 -2.47 -12.52
CA ALA A 211 -15.79 -3.15 -12.39
C ALA A 211 -15.77 -4.12 -11.21
N ARG A 212 -14.83 -5.08 -11.26
CA ARG A 212 -14.59 -6.07 -10.21
C ARG A 212 -13.10 -6.39 -10.08
N VAL A 213 -12.67 -6.62 -8.84
CA VAL A 213 -11.37 -7.23 -8.52
C VAL A 213 -11.54 -8.28 -7.44
N SER A 214 -10.79 -9.37 -7.52
CA SER A 214 -10.77 -10.43 -6.52
C SER A 214 -9.35 -10.86 -6.17
N VAL A 215 -9.18 -11.37 -4.96
CA VAL A 215 -7.94 -11.98 -4.47
C VAL A 215 -8.28 -13.14 -3.54
N THR A 216 -7.49 -14.22 -3.61
CA THR A 216 -7.56 -15.30 -2.62
C THR A 216 -6.36 -15.23 -1.68
N LEU A 217 -6.62 -15.15 -0.39
CA LEU A 217 -5.62 -15.12 0.66
C LEU A 217 -5.51 -16.49 1.31
N PHE A 218 -4.29 -16.95 1.61
CA PHE A 218 -4.04 -18.27 2.21
C PHE A 218 -2.91 -18.24 3.23
N ARG A 219 -2.88 -19.18 4.17
CA ARG A 219 -1.80 -19.32 5.17
C ARG A 219 -0.70 -20.31 4.77
#